data_AF-A0AA41NI69-F1
#
_entry.id   AF-A0AA41NI69-F1
#
_cell.length_a   1.000
_cell.length_b   1.000
_cell.length_c   1.000
_cell.angle_alpha   90.00
_cell.angle_beta   90.00
_cell.angle_gamma   90.00
#
_symmetry.space_group_name_H-M   'P 1'
#
loop_
_entity.id
_entity.type
_entity.pdbx_description
1 polymer ?
#
loop_
_entity_poly.entity_id
_entity_poly.type
_entity_poly.pdbx_seq_one_letter_code
_entity_poly.pdbx_strand_id
1 'polypeptide(L)'
;MATARGLRFLLTLGRWRRSLGVVLQSRALAFLVPGVTQIDNRSDFLGKKPHRKHPGILQLPHVRLPQALTNTARVLLVESAMPNVEMQVQALTNYLWSRHLPVEPEELQRRAIRLEKKFSENQDLSQTEEKLRGAVLHALRKTTYHWQELSYNEELSLVYMAARLDGGFAAVFRAFHEVQFDVVVSAFALSELPSKADRTEVVQTLWRKTSHFLVLVENGTKAGHRLLMDARDLVLKGKEKLPSDPRPGFVFAPGFVSLCPCQFLGRSFTCDHSI
;
A
#
# COMPACT_ATOMS: atom_id res chain seq x y z
N MET A 1 -21.33 57.09 29.52
CA MET A 1 -20.09 56.47 30.03
C MET A 1 -19.43 55.77 28.83
N ALA A 2 -18.56 56.37 28.01
CA ALA A 2 -17.17 56.81 28.25
C ALA A 2 -16.36 55.66 28.90
N THR A 3 -15.27 55.05 28.39
CA THR A 3 -14.17 55.39 27.43
C THR A 3 -13.48 54.05 27.02
N ALA A 4 -13.08 53.79 25.77
CA ALA A 4 -11.79 54.03 25.08
C ALA A 4 -10.54 53.18 25.47
N ARG A 5 -9.93 52.54 24.44
CA ARG A 5 -8.50 52.12 24.25
C ARG A 5 -8.00 50.92 25.09
N GLY A 6 -7.10 50.03 24.63
CA GLY A 6 -6.25 49.93 23.44
C GLY A 6 -5.35 48.67 23.51
N LEU A 7 -4.68 48.35 22.40
CA LEU A 7 -3.71 47.26 22.18
C LEU A 7 -2.64 47.08 23.29
N ARG A 8 -2.17 45.83 23.50
CA ARG A 8 -0.75 45.43 23.30
C ARG A 8 -0.48 43.94 23.45
N PHE A 9 0.31 43.43 22.49
CA PHE A 9 1.07 42.18 22.47
C PHE A 9 1.99 42.02 23.69
N LEU A 10 2.17 40.79 24.17
CA LEU A 10 3.46 40.32 24.71
C LEU A 10 3.72 38.85 24.35
N LEU A 11 4.68 38.67 23.45
CA LEU A 11 5.40 37.45 23.14
C LEU A 11 6.42 37.19 24.25
N THR A 12 6.50 35.97 24.79
CA THR A 12 7.62 35.54 25.64
C THR A 12 8.63 34.75 24.80
N LEU A 13 9.77 35.40 24.56
CA LEU A 13 10.96 34.85 23.92
C LEU A 13 11.75 33.99 24.92
N GLY A 14 11.80 32.69 24.68
CA GLY A 14 12.81 31.78 25.25
C GLY A 14 14.12 31.91 24.47
N ARG A 15 15.16 32.39 25.15
CA ARG A 15 16.48 32.74 24.63
C ARG A 15 17.42 31.52 24.69
N TRP A 16 17.78 30.92 23.54
CA TRP A 16 18.95 30.03 23.45
C TRP A 16 19.97 30.56 22.42
N ARG A 17 21.23 30.50 22.83
CA ARG A 17 22.40 31.22 22.28
C ARG A 17 22.74 30.81 20.85
N ARG A 18 23.11 31.79 20.03
CA ARG A 18 23.87 31.61 18.79
C ARG A 18 25.34 31.36 19.13
N SER A 19 25.87 30.20 18.76
CA SER A 19 27.29 30.04 18.42
C SER A 19 27.44 30.15 16.91
N LEU A 20 28.43 30.92 16.48
CA LEU A 20 28.83 31.08 15.09
C LEU A 20 29.41 29.76 14.54
N GLY A 21 29.23 29.57 13.23
CA GLY A 21 30.23 28.89 12.41
C GLY A 21 29.94 27.43 12.11
N VAL A 22 29.25 27.24 10.99
CA VAL A 22 29.47 26.30 9.87
C VAL A 22 28.09 25.86 9.40
N VAL A 23 27.67 26.42 8.26
CA VAL A 23 26.52 25.91 7.52
C VAL A 23 26.97 24.55 6.98
N LEU A 24 26.75 23.49 7.78
CA LEU A 24 26.72 22.15 7.25
C LEU A 24 25.50 22.14 6.32
N GLN A 25 25.74 22.34 5.03
CA GLN A 25 24.73 22.03 4.02
C GLN A 25 24.43 20.54 4.20
N SER A 26 23.40 20.23 4.97
CA SER A 26 22.73 18.94 4.95
C SER A 26 22.08 18.80 3.57
N ARG A 27 22.91 18.62 2.54
CA ARG A 27 22.47 17.96 1.32
C ARG A 27 22.02 16.60 1.81
N ALA A 28 20.71 16.44 1.96
CA ALA A 28 20.10 15.12 1.99
C ALA A 28 20.62 14.42 0.73
N LEU A 29 21.62 13.56 0.90
CA LEU A 29 21.99 12.60 -0.11
C LEU A 29 20.77 11.71 -0.23
N ALA A 30 19.89 12.04 -1.17
CA ALA A 30 18.89 11.12 -1.65
C ALA A 30 19.69 9.89 -2.08
N PHE A 31 19.63 8.85 -1.26
CA PHE A 31 20.27 7.59 -1.56
C PHE A 31 19.68 7.15 -2.90
N LEU A 32 20.53 7.07 -3.93
CA LEU A 32 20.14 6.56 -5.23
C LEU A 32 19.72 5.11 -5.02
N VAL A 33 18.42 4.87 -4.92
CA VAL A 33 17.86 3.52 -5.00
C VAL A 33 18.21 3.01 -6.40
N PRO A 34 19.05 1.97 -6.53
CA PRO A 34 19.38 1.42 -7.84
C PRO A 34 18.08 0.96 -8.50
N GLY A 35 17.74 1.54 -9.65
CA GLY A 35 16.53 1.17 -10.42
C GLY A 35 15.46 2.27 -10.56
N VAL A 36 15.55 3.40 -9.85
CA VAL A 36 14.66 4.54 -10.09
C VAL A 36 15.25 5.40 -11.19
N THR A 37 14.76 5.26 -12.42
CA THR A 37 15.08 6.17 -13.52
C THR A 37 14.68 7.58 -13.10
N GLN A 38 15.64 8.49 -12.97
CA GLN A 38 15.36 9.90 -12.74
C GLN A 38 14.60 10.42 -13.97
N ILE A 39 13.31 10.69 -13.82
CA ILE A 39 12.45 11.13 -14.92
C ILE A 39 12.81 12.59 -15.23
N ASP A 40 13.32 12.84 -16.43
CA ASP A 40 13.57 14.19 -16.91
C ASP A 40 12.24 14.89 -17.20
N ASN A 41 11.83 15.80 -16.30
CA ASN A 41 10.60 16.58 -16.45
C ASN A 41 10.73 17.76 -17.44
N ARG A 42 11.91 17.97 -18.05
CA ARG A 42 12.16 19.11 -18.95
C ARG A 42 11.94 18.78 -20.42
N SER A 43 12.12 17.53 -20.81
CA SER A 43 11.76 17.06 -22.15
C SER A 43 10.25 16.80 -22.22
N ASP A 44 9.63 17.06 -23.38
CA ASP A 44 8.27 16.58 -23.69
C ASP A 44 8.31 15.05 -23.89
N PHE A 45 8.71 14.34 -22.84
CA PHE A 45 8.95 12.90 -22.78
C PHE A 45 7.70 12.11 -23.19
N LEU A 46 6.53 12.69 -22.95
CA LEU A 46 5.25 12.07 -23.20
C LEU A 46 4.76 12.29 -24.64
N GLY A 47 5.03 13.47 -25.22
CA GLY A 47 4.50 13.87 -26.52
C GLY A 47 2.98 13.71 -26.63
N LYS A 48 2.43 13.78 -27.84
CA LYS A 48 1.01 13.53 -28.11
C LYS A 48 0.68 12.03 -28.27
N LYS A 49 1.29 11.16 -27.46
CA LYS A 49 1.02 9.72 -27.54
C LYS A 49 -0.40 9.43 -27.00
N PRO A 50 -1.16 8.53 -27.64
CA PRO A 50 -2.47 8.14 -27.13
C PRO A 50 -2.34 7.48 -25.75
N HIS A 51 -3.28 7.76 -24.84
CA HIS A 51 -3.25 7.30 -23.45
C HIS A 51 -3.05 5.78 -23.28
N ARG A 52 -3.47 4.96 -24.26
CA ARG A 52 -3.30 3.49 -24.28
C ARG A 52 -1.94 2.98 -24.76
N LYS A 53 -1.07 3.86 -25.24
CA LYS A 53 0.32 3.52 -25.65
C LYS A 53 1.35 4.32 -24.84
N HIS A 54 0.93 4.80 -23.68
CA HIS A 54 1.79 5.58 -22.80
C HIS A 54 2.84 4.67 -22.12
N PRO A 55 4.11 5.10 -22.00
CA PRO A 55 5.18 4.27 -21.42
C PRO A 55 4.94 3.88 -19.96
N GLY A 56 4.14 4.65 -19.22
CA GLY A 56 3.74 4.35 -17.84
C GLY A 56 2.56 3.37 -17.69
N ILE A 57 2.12 2.69 -18.76
CA ILE A 57 1.09 1.66 -18.65
C ILE A 57 1.69 0.41 -18.00
N LEU A 58 1.19 0.07 -16.81
CA LEU A 58 1.56 -1.14 -16.10
C LEU A 58 0.54 -2.23 -16.44
N GLN A 59 0.94 -3.22 -17.25
CA GLN A 59 0.16 -4.44 -17.47
C GLN A 59 0.45 -5.44 -16.35
N LEU A 60 -0.30 -5.31 -15.26
CA LEU A 60 -0.10 -6.12 -14.07
C LEU A 60 -0.82 -7.47 -14.21
N PRO A 61 -0.17 -8.61 -13.89
CA PRO A 61 -0.81 -9.92 -13.96
C PRO A 61 -1.92 -10.04 -12.93
N HIS A 62 -2.99 -10.78 -13.25
CA HIS A 62 -4.12 -10.99 -12.33
C HIS A 62 -3.67 -11.72 -11.05
N VAL A 63 -4.01 -11.17 -9.89
CA VAL A 63 -3.73 -11.78 -8.58
C VAL A 63 -4.92 -12.66 -8.19
N ARG A 64 -4.66 -13.92 -7.82
CA ARG A 64 -5.72 -14.82 -7.33
C ARG A 64 -5.79 -14.74 -5.80
N LEU A 65 -7.00 -14.73 -5.26
CA LEU A 65 -7.20 -14.86 -3.82
C LEU A 65 -6.78 -16.24 -3.32
N PRO A 66 -6.20 -16.33 -2.10
CA PRO A 66 -5.99 -17.60 -1.42
C PRO A 66 -7.32 -18.33 -1.21
N GLN A 67 -7.34 -19.63 -1.51
CA GLN A 67 -8.58 -20.43 -1.42
C GLN A 67 -9.16 -20.44 0.00
N ALA A 68 -8.32 -20.44 1.03
CA ALA A 68 -8.77 -20.35 2.42
C ALA A 68 -9.62 -19.10 2.66
N LEU A 69 -9.17 -17.94 2.16
CA LEU A 69 -9.87 -16.66 2.29
C LEU A 69 -11.17 -16.64 1.47
N THR A 70 -11.14 -17.20 0.26
CA THR A 70 -12.34 -17.32 -0.57
C THR A 70 -13.39 -18.22 0.09
N ASN A 71 -12.97 -19.34 0.68
CA ASN A 71 -13.87 -20.29 1.32
C ASN A 71 -14.49 -19.70 2.59
N THR A 72 -13.72 -19.03 3.44
CA THR A 72 -14.25 -18.38 4.65
C THR A 72 -15.25 -17.28 4.29
N ALA A 73 -14.93 -16.42 3.31
CA ALA A 73 -15.85 -15.39 2.86
C ALA A 73 -17.16 -15.99 2.32
N ARG A 74 -17.10 -17.09 1.57
CA ARG A 74 -18.29 -17.81 1.10
C ARG A 74 -19.14 -18.34 2.24
N VAL A 75 -18.53 -18.96 3.25
CA VAL A 75 -19.25 -19.50 4.42
C VAL A 75 -19.99 -18.37 5.15
N LEU A 76 -19.31 -17.25 5.42
CA LEU A 76 -19.92 -16.09 6.10
C LEU A 76 -21.13 -15.52 5.33
N LEU A 77 -21.03 -15.45 4.00
CA LEU A 77 -22.14 -14.96 3.18
C LEU A 77 -23.33 -15.92 3.18
N VAL A 78 -23.09 -17.23 3.15
CA VAL A 78 -24.15 -18.26 3.20
C VAL A 78 -24.84 -18.27 4.57
N GLU A 79 -24.09 -18.14 5.66
CA GLU A 79 -24.63 -18.13 7.03
C GLU A 79 -25.52 -16.91 7.30
N SER A 80 -25.21 -15.76 6.69
CA SER A 80 -25.92 -14.51 6.93
C SER A 80 -27.37 -14.46 6.40
N ALA A 81 -27.80 -15.45 5.60
CA ALA A 81 -29.14 -15.56 5.01
C ALA A 81 -29.65 -14.26 4.31
N MET A 82 -28.74 -13.42 3.84
CA MET A 82 -29.07 -12.11 3.27
C MET A 82 -29.74 -12.23 1.90
N PRO A 83 -30.85 -11.51 1.65
CA PRO A 83 -31.48 -11.52 0.33
C PRO A 83 -30.67 -10.68 -0.67
N ASN A 84 -30.55 -11.18 -1.91
CA ASN A 84 -30.01 -10.41 -3.04
C ASN A 84 -28.59 -9.85 -2.83
N VAL A 85 -27.71 -10.59 -2.16
CA VAL A 85 -26.34 -10.16 -1.83
C VAL A 85 -25.59 -9.63 -3.06
N GLU A 86 -25.70 -10.30 -4.22
CA GLU A 86 -25.02 -9.86 -5.44
C GLU A 86 -25.43 -8.46 -5.90
N MET A 87 -26.73 -8.16 -5.86
CA MET A 87 -27.23 -6.82 -6.20
C MET A 87 -26.76 -5.78 -5.19
N GLN A 88 -26.76 -6.12 -3.90
CA GLN A 88 -26.27 -5.23 -2.85
C GLN A 88 -24.78 -4.94 -3.01
N VAL A 89 -23.97 -5.97 -3.31
CA VAL A 89 -22.54 -5.84 -3.57
C VAL A 89 -22.27 -4.97 -4.79
N GLN A 90 -23.02 -5.17 -5.89
CA GLN A 90 -22.87 -4.34 -7.08
C GLN A 90 -23.27 -2.89 -6.82
N ALA A 91 -24.38 -2.65 -6.12
CA ALA A 91 -24.84 -1.32 -5.75
C ALA A 91 -23.81 -0.61 -4.85
N LEU A 92 -23.31 -1.29 -3.82
CA LEU A 92 -22.28 -0.76 -2.94
C LEU A 92 -20.98 -0.48 -3.71
N THR A 93 -20.57 -1.37 -4.60
CA THR A 93 -19.40 -1.17 -5.45
C THR A 93 -19.56 0.10 -6.30
N ASN A 94 -20.67 0.26 -7.00
CA ASN A 94 -20.96 1.45 -7.81
C ASN A 94 -21.00 2.73 -6.95
N TYR A 95 -21.61 2.66 -5.77
CA TYR A 95 -21.62 3.77 -4.82
C TYR A 95 -20.21 4.16 -4.40
N LEU A 96 -19.39 3.18 -4.01
CA LEU A 96 -18.02 3.38 -3.57
C LEU A 96 -17.11 3.95 -4.66
N TRP A 97 -17.26 3.51 -5.91
CA TRP A 97 -16.54 4.05 -7.08
C TRP A 97 -16.93 5.49 -7.44
N SER A 98 -18.18 5.89 -7.15
CA SER A 98 -18.69 7.23 -7.43
C SER A 98 -18.52 8.23 -6.28
N ARG A 99 -17.85 7.84 -5.19
CA ARG A 99 -17.65 8.74 -4.04
C ARG A 99 -16.75 9.90 -4.40
N HIS A 100 -17.22 11.10 -4.07
CA HIS A 100 -16.42 12.32 -4.10
C HIS A 100 -16.14 12.80 -2.66
N LEU A 101 -15.02 13.51 -2.49
CA LEU A 101 -14.75 14.21 -1.24
C LEU A 101 -15.84 15.26 -0.99
N PRO A 102 -16.27 15.47 0.26
CA PRO A 102 -17.15 16.59 0.61
C PRO A 102 -16.61 17.90 0.04
N VAL A 103 -17.51 18.70 -0.53
CA VAL A 103 -17.14 20.01 -1.10
C VAL A 103 -16.90 20.98 0.05
N GLU A 104 -15.78 21.69 0.01
CA GLU A 104 -15.44 22.72 0.98
C GLU A 104 -16.53 23.82 1.02
N PRO A 105 -16.84 24.37 2.21
CA PRO A 105 -17.91 25.36 2.36
C PRO A 105 -17.67 26.62 1.52
N GLU A 106 -16.41 27.03 1.33
CA GLU A 106 -16.04 28.17 0.50
C GLU A 106 -16.36 27.95 -0.98
N GLU A 107 -16.20 26.72 -1.48
CA GLU A 107 -16.57 26.40 -2.85
C GLU A 107 -18.09 26.35 -3.02
N LEU A 108 -18.82 25.84 -2.03
CA LEU A 108 -20.28 25.89 -2.02
C LEU A 108 -20.80 27.32 -2.05
N GLN A 109 -20.22 28.23 -1.27
CA GLN A 109 -20.57 29.65 -1.29
C GLN A 109 -20.29 30.28 -2.66
N ARG A 110 -19.12 30.02 -3.26
CA ARG A 110 -18.80 30.52 -4.61
C ARG A 110 -19.77 30.02 -5.67
N ARG A 111 -20.23 28.77 -5.56
CA ARG A 111 -21.26 28.19 -6.44
C ARG A 111 -22.62 28.83 -6.20
N ALA A 112 -22.99 29.10 -4.94
CA ALA A 112 -24.23 29.78 -4.58
C ALA A 112 -24.32 31.18 -5.22
N ILE A 113 -23.29 32.01 -5.05
CA ILE A 113 -23.22 33.36 -5.64
C ILE A 113 -23.33 33.30 -7.17
N ARG A 114 -22.68 32.31 -7.79
CA ARG A 114 -22.75 32.12 -9.24
C ARG A 114 -24.15 31.75 -9.70
N LEU A 115 -24.88 30.93 -8.93
CA LEU A 115 -26.26 30.56 -9.23
C LEU A 115 -27.22 31.72 -9.01
N GLU A 116 -27.04 32.49 -7.93
CA GLU A 116 -27.80 33.73 -7.69
C GLU A 116 -27.69 34.68 -8.87
N LYS A 117 -26.47 34.98 -9.32
CA LYS A 117 -26.25 35.82 -10.49
C LYS A 117 -26.96 35.28 -11.74
N LYS A 118 -26.85 33.97 -11.99
CA LYS A 118 -27.54 33.32 -13.12
C LYS A 118 -29.05 33.40 -13.04
N PHE A 119 -29.64 33.30 -11.84
CA PHE A 119 -31.09 33.39 -11.68
C PHE A 119 -31.59 34.83 -11.74
N SER A 120 -30.83 35.79 -11.20
CA SER A 120 -31.11 37.22 -11.34
C SER A 120 -31.09 37.68 -12.79
N GLU A 121 -30.23 37.12 -13.64
CA GLU A 121 -30.18 37.44 -15.08
C GLU A 121 -31.36 36.86 -15.87
N ASN A 122 -32.01 35.80 -15.38
CA ASN A 122 -33.04 35.05 -16.13
C ASN A 122 -34.49 35.28 -15.62
N GLN A 123 -34.70 35.96 -14.49
CA GLN A 123 -36.04 36.19 -13.91
C GLN A 123 -36.34 37.68 -13.70
N ASP A 124 -37.45 38.14 -14.28
CA ASP A 124 -37.98 39.49 -14.09
C ASP A 124 -38.53 39.69 -12.66
N LEU A 125 -37.80 40.49 -11.87
CA LEU A 125 -38.15 41.46 -10.79
C LEU A 125 -39.29 41.20 -9.77
N SER A 126 -40.09 40.14 -9.86
CA SER A 126 -41.28 39.91 -9.02
C SER A 126 -41.09 38.82 -7.94
N GLN A 127 -39.96 38.11 -7.93
CA GLN A 127 -39.75 37.05 -6.94
C GLN A 127 -39.24 37.63 -5.62
N THR A 128 -39.92 37.29 -4.53
CA THR A 128 -39.43 37.53 -3.17
C THR A 128 -38.06 36.88 -3.01
N GLU A 129 -37.11 37.55 -2.33
CA GLU A 129 -35.74 37.02 -2.11
C GLU A 129 -35.75 35.57 -1.58
N GLU A 130 -36.76 35.21 -0.79
CA GLU A 130 -36.96 33.86 -0.26
C GLU A 130 -37.16 32.80 -1.35
N LYS A 131 -37.85 33.14 -2.44
CA LYS A 131 -38.04 32.23 -3.59
C LYS A 131 -36.74 32.03 -4.35
N LEU A 132 -35.96 33.09 -4.53
CA LEU A 132 -34.62 33.01 -5.13
C LEU A 132 -33.69 32.16 -4.27
N ARG A 133 -33.64 32.41 -2.95
CA ARG A 133 -32.87 31.58 -2.00
C ARG A 133 -33.31 30.11 -2.04
N GLY A 134 -34.61 29.84 -2.07
CA GLY A 134 -35.16 28.50 -2.21
C GLY A 134 -34.72 27.81 -3.52
N ALA A 135 -34.77 28.52 -4.65
CA ALA A 135 -34.34 28.02 -5.95
C ALA A 135 -32.83 27.73 -5.99
N VAL A 136 -32.01 28.62 -5.42
CA VAL A 136 -30.55 28.45 -5.30
C VAL A 136 -30.22 27.24 -4.44
N LEU A 137 -30.85 27.11 -3.26
CA LEU A 137 -30.63 25.96 -2.38
C LEU A 137 -31.06 24.64 -3.04
N HIS A 138 -32.17 24.64 -3.79
CA HIS A 138 -32.62 23.47 -4.55
C HIS A 138 -31.64 23.10 -5.66
N ALA A 139 -31.15 24.08 -6.42
CA ALA A 139 -30.13 23.88 -7.45
C ALA A 139 -28.81 23.37 -6.84
N LEU A 140 -28.40 23.92 -5.70
CA LEU A 140 -27.21 23.46 -4.96
C LEU A 140 -27.38 22.01 -4.49
N ARG A 141 -28.52 21.63 -3.91
CA ARG A 141 -28.79 20.24 -3.49
C ARG A 141 -28.76 19.25 -4.66
N LYS A 142 -29.24 19.67 -5.84
CA LYS A 142 -29.22 18.83 -7.05
C LYS A 142 -27.83 18.69 -7.68
N THR A 143 -27.00 19.73 -7.57
CA THR A 143 -25.68 19.78 -8.23
C THR A 143 -24.54 19.35 -7.31
N THR A 144 -24.73 19.46 -6.00
CA THR A 144 -23.72 19.09 -5.01
C THR A 144 -23.83 17.61 -4.70
N TYR A 145 -22.71 16.90 -4.76
CA TYR A 145 -22.63 15.52 -4.34
C TYR A 145 -23.05 15.39 -2.86
N HIS A 146 -24.02 14.52 -2.60
CA HIS A 146 -24.47 14.24 -1.24
C HIS A 146 -23.56 13.19 -0.62
N TRP A 147 -22.57 13.65 0.14
CA TRP A 147 -21.72 12.73 0.90
C TRP A 147 -22.52 12.12 2.05
N GLN A 148 -22.49 10.79 2.14
CA GLN A 148 -23.08 10.04 3.23
C GLN A 148 -22.01 9.19 3.93
N GLU A 149 -22.04 9.22 5.26
CA GLU A 149 -21.20 8.36 6.09
C GLU A 149 -21.57 6.90 5.89
N LEU A 150 -20.57 6.00 5.93
CA LEU A 150 -20.81 4.56 5.86
C LEU A 150 -20.85 4.00 7.29
N SER A 151 -22.05 3.61 7.76
CA SER A 151 -22.21 2.99 9.08
C SER A 151 -22.04 1.47 8.98
N TYR A 152 -20.96 0.93 9.53
CA TYR A 152 -20.65 -0.50 9.48
C TYR A 152 -21.51 -1.29 10.47
N ASN A 153 -22.62 -1.84 9.98
CA ASN A 153 -23.44 -2.83 10.68
C ASN A 153 -22.99 -4.24 10.24
N GLU A 154 -23.46 -5.30 10.91
CA GLU A 154 -23.12 -6.69 10.56
C GLU A 154 -23.39 -6.99 9.07
N GLU A 155 -24.62 -6.74 8.61
CA GLU A 155 -25.04 -6.93 7.21
C GLU A 155 -24.18 -6.13 6.22
N LEU A 156 -24.04 -4.82 6.45
CA LEU A 156 -23.26 -3.96 5.57
C LEU A 156 -21.78 -4.34 5.56
N SER A 157 -21.24 -4.80 6.69
CA SER A 157 -19.85 -5.25 6.80
C SER A 157 -19.60 -6.48 5.94
N LEU A 158 -20.56 -7.39 5.84
CA LEU A 158 -20.48 -8.55 4.94
C LEU A 158 -20.54 -8.15 3.47
N VAL A 159 -21.46 -7.25 3.10
CA VAL A 159 -21.53 -6.70 1.74
C VAL A 159 -20.25 -5.94 1.40
N TYR A 160 -19.73 -5.16 2.34
CA TYR A 160 -18.48 -4.42 2.19
C TYR A 160 -17.29 -5.34 2.00
N MET A 161 -17.20 -6.40 2.81
CA MET A 161 -16.20 -7.46 2.65
C MET A 161 -16.30 -8.02 1.24
N ALA A 162 -17.46 -8.53 0.81
CA ALA A 162 -17.65 -9.10 -0.51
C ALA A 162 -17.30 -8.13 -1.66
N ALA A 163 -17.65 -6.85 -1.52
CA ALA A 163 -17.36 -5.82 -2.51
C ALA A 163 -15.86 -5.46 -2.61
N ARG A 164 -15.13 -5.50 -1.49
CA ARG A 164 -13.74 -4.98 -1.42
C ARG A 164 -12.66 -6.03 -1.28
N LEU A 165 -13.00 -7.29 -1.01
CA LEU A 165 -12.04 -8.35 -0.71
C LEU A 165 -11.00 -8.51 -1.82
N ASP A 166 -11.44 -8.69 -3.07
CA ASP A 166 -10.56 -8.94 -4.22
C ASP A 166 -9.61 -7.77 -4.47
N GLY A 167 -10.17 -6.57 -4.60
CA GLY A 167 -9.41 -5.35 -4.89
C GLY A 167 -8.46 -4.97 -3.75
N GLY A 168 -8.93 -5.07 -2.51
CA GLY A 168 -8.15 -4.78 -1.31
C GLY A 168 -6.99 -5.76 -1.15
N PHE A 169 -7.25 -7.06 -1.28
CA PHE A 169 -6.20 -8.07 -1.25
C PHE A 169 -5.18 -7.86 -2.36
N ALA A 170 -5.62 -7.63 -3.60
CA ALA A 170 -4.72 -7.45 -4.73
C ALA A 170 -3.81 -6.22 -4.56
N ALA A 171 -4.36 -5.10 -4.07
CA ALA A 171 -3.59 -3.89 -3.81
C ALA A 171 -2.51 -4.13 -2.74
N VAL A 172 -2.91 -4.70 -1.61
CA VAL A 172 -2.01 -5.01 -0.49
C VAL A 172 -0.95 -6.04 -0.90
N PHE A 173 -1.38 -7.10 -1.60
CA PHE A 173 -0.48 -8.12 -2.12
C PHE A 173 0.59 -7.52 -3.03
N ARG A 174 0.21 -6.66 -3.98
CA ARG A 174 1.18 -6.00 -4.88
C ARG A 174 2.12 -5.07 -4.15
N ALA A 175 1.59 -4.21 -3.28
CA ALA A 175 2.41 -3.30 -2.49
C ALA A 175 3.46 -4.08 -1.69
N PHE A 176 3.04 -5.15 -0.99
CA PHE A 176 3.99 -6.00 -0.29
C PHE A 176 4.91 -6.75 -1.23
N HIS A 177 4.49 -7.14 -2.43
CA HIS A 177 5.33 -7.87 -3.39
C HIS A 177 6.42 -6.99 -4.04
N GLU A 178 6.22 -5.67 -4.09
CA GLU A 178 7.21 -4.68 -4.57
C GLU A 178 8.27 -4.33 -3.52
N VAL A 179 7.93 -4.35 -2.24
CA VAL A 179 8.87 -3.99 -1.16
C VAL A 179 9.97 -5.05 -1.03
N GLN A 180 11.23 -4.62 -1.01
CA GLN A 180 12.39 -5.42 -0.62
C GLN A 180 13.03 -4.84 0.65
N PHE A 181 13.74 -5.67 1.39
CA PHE A 181 14.42 -5.32 2.62
C PHE A 181 15.93 -5.59 2.48
N ASP A 182 16.76 -4.73 3.05
CA ASP A 182 18.21 -4.89 3.02
C ASP A 182 18.65 -6.19 3.70
N VAL A 183 18.03 -6.49 4.84
CA VAL A 183 18.30 -7.72 5.61
C VAL A 183 16.98 -8.41 5.92
N VAL A 184 16.90 -9.71 5.61
CA VAL A 184 15.79 -10.58 6.03
C VAL A 184 16.37 -11.72 6.85
N VAL A 185 15.74 -11.97 8.00
CA VAL A 185 16.16 -13.01 8.94
C VAL A 185 15.04 -14.02 9.12
N SER A 186 15.38 -15.30 8.99
CA SER A 186 14.54 -16.41 9.42
C SER A 186 15.30 -17.18 10.49
N ALA A 187 14.83 -17.11 11.73
CA ALA A 187 15.47 -17.74 12.87
C ALA A 187 14.52 -18.74 13.52
N PHE A 188 14.92 -20.02 13.53
CA PHE A 188 14.21 -21.14 14.15
C PHE A 188 12.76 -21.29 13.64
N ALA A 189 12.52 -20.91 12.40
CA ALA A 189 11.18 -20.82 11.82
C ALA A 189 10.93 -21.84 10.71
N LEU A 190 11.97 -22.33 10.04
CA LEU A 190 11.82 -23.32 8.97
C LEU A 190 11.40 -24.68 9.55
N SER A 191 11.83 -25.01 10.77
CA SER A 191 11.41 -26.23 11.47
C SER A 191 9.91 -26.27 11.78
N GLU A 192 9.27 -25.12 11.98
CA GLU A 192 7.85 -25.00 12.36
C GLU A 192 6.90 -25.18 11.17
N LEU A 193 7.42 -25.10 9.95
CA LEU A 193 6.61 -25.24 8.74
C LEU A 193 6.25 -26.72 8.50
N PRO A 194 4.96 -27.04 8.28
CA PRO A 194 4.47 -28.41 8.35
C PRO A 194 4.94 -29.26 7.16
N SER A 195 5.10 -28.66 5.97
CA SER A 195 5.49 -29.38 4.76
C SER A 195 6.77 -28.84 4.11
N LYS A 196 7.41 -29.70 3.30
CA LYS A 196 8.56 -29.29 2.47
C LYS A 196 8.16 -28.26 1.41
N ALA A 197 6.92 -28.32 0.92
CA ALA A 197 6.40 -27.36 -0.05
C ALA A 197 6.32 -25.96 0.57
N ASP A 198 5.76 -25.85 1.78
CA ASP A 198 5.65 -24.57 2.49
C ASP A 198 7.02 -23.98 2.81
N ARG A 199 7.97 -24.82 3.26
CA ARG A 199 9.37 -24.41 3.46
C ARG A 199 9.99 -23.85 2.18
N THR A 200 9.75 -24.50 1.06
CA THR A 200 10.26 -24.09 -0.26
C THR A 200 9.69 -22.75 -0.68
N GLU A 201 8.38 -22.56 -0.53
CA GLU A 201 7.69 -21.33 -0.87
C GLU A 201 8.13 -20.16 0.02
N VAL A 202 8.27 -20.40 1.33
CA VAL A 202 8.73 -19.38 2.28
C VAL A 202 10.16 -18.96 1.96
N VAL A 203 11.09 -19.91 1.76
CA VAL A 203 12.49 -19.56 1.44
C VAL A 203 12.59 -18.77 0.13
N GLN A 204 11.86 -19.18 -0.92
CA GLN A 204 11.81 -18.40 -2.17
C GLN A 204 11.24 -17.00 -1.96
N THR A 205 10.20 -16.88 -1.13
CA THR A 205 9.58 -15.58 -0.84
C THR A 205 10.53 -14.68 -0.06
N LEU A 206 11.22 -15.20 0.95
CA LEU A 206 12.23 -14.47 1.72
C LEU A 206 13.36 -14.00 0.81
N TRP A 207 13.84 -14.86 -0.10
CA TRP A 207 14.87 -14.48 -1.07
C TRP A 207 14.41 -13.39 -2.05
N ARG A 208 13.20 -13.49 -2.61
CA ARG A 208 12.63 -12.40 -3.43
C ARG A 208 12.46 -11.09 -2.67
N LYS A 209 12.38 -11.15 -1.35
CA LYS A 209 12.23 -9.98 -0.47
C LYS A 209 13.56 -9.39 -0.02
N THR A 210 14.70 -10.03 -0.32
CA THR A 210 16.02 -9.56 0.12
C THR A 210 16.70 -8.73 -0.95
N SER A 211 17.19 -7.54 -0.58
CA SER A 211 18.04 -6.68 -1.39
C SER A 211 19.54 -7.02 -1.20
N HIS A 212 19.97 -7.29 0.05
CA HIS A 212 21.39 -7.56 0.36
C HIS A 212 21.63 -8.90 1.06
N PHE A 213 21.06 -9.13 2.22
CA PHE A 213 21.37 -10.32 3.04
C PHE A 213 20.13 -11.10 3.46
N LEU A 214 20.13 -12.40 3.15
CA LEU A 214 19.22 -13.38 3.75
C LEU A 214 19.98 -14.18 4.81
N VAL A 215 19.56 -14.06 6.07
CA VAL A 215 20.16 -14.79 7.20
C VAL A 215 19.21 -15.90 7.62
N LEU A 216 19.66 -17.14 7.49
CA LEU A 216 18.92 -18.33 7.93
C LEU A 216 19.60 -18.92 9.16
N VAL A 217 18.87 -19.03 10.27
CA VAL A 217 19.34 -19.61 11.53
C VAL A 217 18.37 -20.72 11.91
N GLU A 218 18.91 -21.89 12.24
CA GLU A 218 18.14 -23.04 12.67
C GLU A 218 18.82 -23.72 13.86
N ASN A 219 18.07 -24.60 14.51
CA ASN A 219 18.59 -25.41 15.61
C ASN A 219 19.80 -26.25 15.14
N GLY A 220 20.84 -26.36 15.98
CA GLY A 220 22.04 -27.20 15.78
C GLY A 220 21.75 -28.71 15.84
N THR A 221 20.68 -29.15 15.21
CA THR A 221 20.27 -30.55 15.12
C THR A 221 20.54 -31.05 13.71
N LYS A 222 20.62 -32.38 13.53
CA LYS A 222 20.72 -32.97 12.18
C LYS A 222 19.54 -32.58 11.28
N ALA A 223 18.36 -32.36 11.86
CA ALA A 223 17.19 -31.90 11.13
C ALA A 223 17.37 -30.43 10.68
N GLY A 224 17.71 -29.52 11.59
CA GLY A 224 17.95 -28.11 11.27
C GLY A 224 19.07 -27.92 10.24
N HIS A 225 20.17 -28.66 10.37
CA HIS A 225 21.25 -28.65 9.38
C HIS A 225 20.76 -29.07 7.98
N ARG A 226 19.95 -30.14 7.88
CA ARG A 226 19.36 -30.56 6.58
C ARG A 226 18.45 -29.49 6.01
N LEU A 227 17.64 -28.82 6.83
CA LEU A 227 16.77 -27.72 6.39
C LEU A 227 17.57 -26.56 5.81
N LEU A 228 18.67 -26.15 6.47
CA LEU A 228 19.54 -25.08 5.97
C LEU A 228 20.23 -25.46 4.65
N MET A 229 20.65 -26.73 4.51
CA MET A 229 21.25 -27.22 3.26
C MET A 229 20.24 -27.27 2.12
N ASP A 230 19.01 -27.75 2.39
CA ASP A 230 17.91 -27.73 1.42
C ASP A 230 17.58 -26.29 0.98
N ALA A 231 17.52 -25.34 1.92
CA ALA A 231 17.26 -23.93 1.64
C ALA A 231 18.41 -23.27 0.84
N ARG A 232 19.67 -23.56 1.18
CA ARG A 232 20.85 -23.11 0.43
C ARG A 232 20.78 -23.57 -1.02
N ASP A 233 20.54 -24.86 -1.22
CA ASP A 233 20.47 -25.44 -2.56
C ASP A 233 19.31 -24.85 -3.36
N LEU A 234 18.18 -24.58 -2.71
CA LEU A 234 17.04 -23.91 -3.33
C LEU A 234 17.39 -22.51 -3.85
N VAL A 235 18.10 -21.70 -3.06
CA VAL A 235 18.47 -20.33 -3.45
C VAL A 235 19.55 -20.34 -4.54
N LEU A 236 20.55 -21.22 -4.43
CA LEU A 236 21.68 -21.23 -5.37
C LEU A 236 21.40 -21.94 -6.70
N LYS A 237 20.59 -23.00 -6.68
CA LYS A 237 20.31 -23.86 -7.86
C LYS A 237 18.89 -23.66 -8.41
N GLY A 238 18.04 -22.92 -7.70
CA GLY A 238 16.66 -22.70 -8.09
C GLY A 238 16.54 -21.91 -9.38
N LYS A 239 15.78 -22.44 -10.35
CA LYS A 239 15.32 -21.65 -11.50
C LYS A 239 14.12 -20.82 -11.06
N GLU A 240 14.31 -19.53 -10.81
CA GLU A 240 13.16 -18.63 -10.66
C GLU A 240 12.40 -18.56 -12.00
N LYS A 241 11.06 -18.63 -11.93
CA LYS A 241 10.20 -18.49 -13.11
C LYS A 241 10.22 -17.07 -13.69
N LEU A 242 10.64 -16.09 -12.88
CA LEU A 242 10.87 -14.70 -13.29
C LEU A 242 11.91 -14.11 -12.32
N PRO A 243 13.17 -13.88 -12.73
CA PRO A 243 14.17 -13.29 -11.85
C PRO A 243 13.73 -11.87 -11.46
N SER A 244 13.52 -11.61 -10.17
CA SER A 244 13.31 -10.24 -9.68
C SER A 244 14.61 -9.43 -9.72
N ASP A 245 15.75 -10.11 -9.69
CA ASP A 245 17.10 -9.57 -9.85
C ASP A 245 17.92 -10.58 -10.68
N PRO A 246 18.60 -10.16 -11.76
CA PRO A 246 19.47 -11.05 -12.54
C PRO A 246 20.75 -11.47 -11.82
N ARG A 247 21.08 -10.89 -10.65
CA ARG A 247 22.30 -11.21 -9.91
C ARG A 247 22.20 -12.58 -9.23
N PRO A 248 23.18 -13.48 -9.42
CA PRO A 248 23.21 -14.76 -8.72
C PRO A 248 23.42 -14.56 -7.22
N GLY A 249 22.78 -15.39 -6.40
CA GLY A 249 23.00 -15.41 -4.95
C GLY A 249 24.40 -15.94 -4.60
N PHE A 250 24.99 -15.43 -3.52
CA PHE A 250 26.28 -15.86 -3.01
C PHE A 250 26.19 -16.24 -1.53
N VAL A 251 26.93 -17.26 -1.12
CA VAL A 251 27.05 -17.62 0.30
C VAL A 251 28.12 -16.76 0.94
N PHE A 252 27.71 -15.86 1.83
CA PHE A 252 28.64 -15.04 2.63
C PHE A 252 29.20 -15.83 3.82
N ALA A 253 28.34 -16.54 4.56
CA ALA A 253 28.71 -17.32 5.72
C ALA A 253 27.73 -18.49 5.97
N PRO A 254 28.16 -19.59 6.63
CA PRO A 254 29.55 -19.93 6.97
C PRO A 254 30.31 -20.33 5.70
N GLY A 255 31.48 -19.73 5.49
CA GLY A 255 32.23 -19.82 4.23
C GLY A 255 32.72 -21.23 3.90
N PHE A 256 31.93 -22.01 3.18
CA PHE A 256 32.40 -23.19 2.46
C PHE A 256 31.92 -23.15 1.01
N VAL A 257 32.90 -22.93 0.13
CA VAL A 257 32.78 -22.78 -1.32
C VAL A 257 32.17 -24.06 -1.91
N SER A 258 31.04 -23.91 -2.60
CA SER A 258 30.33 -24.90 -3.44
C SER A 258 29.70 -26.15 -2.78
N LEU A 259 30.35 -26.88 -1.86
CA LEU A 259 29.74 -28.03 -1.16
C LEU A 259 30.20 -28.10 0.30
N CYS A 260 29.29 -28.45 1.23
CA CYS A 260 29.69 -28.65 2.63
C CYS A 260 30.52 -29.93 2.76
N PRO A 261 31.74 -29.90 3.35
CA PRO A 261 32.51 -31.12 3.63
C PRO A 261 31.73 -32.15 4.47
N CYS A 262 30.84 -31.66 5.34
CA CYS A 262 29.95 -32.45 6.17
C CYS A 262 28.94 -33.32 5.38
N GLN A 263 28.66 -32.99 4.11
CA GLN A 263 27.82 -33.81 3.23
C GLN A 263 28.57 -35.04 2.71
N PHE A 264 29.90 -35.00 2.62
CA PHE A 264 30.75 -36.09 2.10
C PHE A 264 31.37 -36.97 3.18
N LEU A 265 31.58 -36.45 4.39
CA LEU A 265 32.31 -37.13 5.47
C LEU A 265 31.48 -38.11 6.33
N GLY A 266 30.30 -38.53 5.86
CA GLY A 266 29.48 -39.52 6.57
C GLY A 266 28.63 -38.94 7.72
N ARG A 267 27.55 -39.68 8.04
CA ARG A 267 26.29 -39.25 8.70
C ARG A 267 26.37 -38.71 10.15
N SER A 268 27.54 -38.37 10.65
CA SER A 268 27.78 -38.03 12.07
C SER A 268 28.03 -36.55 12.36
N PHE A 269 28.29 -35.70 11.37
CA PHE A 269 28.72 -34.31 11.62
C PHE A 269 27.71 -33.26 11.15
N THR A 270 27.43 -32.29 12.01
CA THR A 270 26.76 -31.03 11.70
C THR A 270 27.84 -29.93 11.59
N CYS A 271 27.63 -28.93 10.72
CA CYS A 271 28.46 -27.73 10.67
C CYS A 271 27.77 -26.63 11.45
N ASP A 272 27.92 -26.67 12.76
CA ASP A 272 27.32 -25.77 13.73
C ASP A 272 28.42 -25.01 14.48
N HIS A 273 28.09 -23.79 14.86
CA HIS A 273 28.89 -22.99 15.77
C HIS A 273 28.08 -22.87 17.06
N SER A 274 28.64 -23.43 18.13
CA SER A 274 28.07 -23.27 19.47
C SER A 274 28.37 -21.85 19.94
N ILE A 275 27.32 -21.11 20.29
CA ILE A 275 27.41 -19.80 20.96
C ILE A 275 27.13 -20.01 22.44
#